data_AF-A0A943K5S4-F1
#
_entry.id   AF-A0A943K5S4-F1
#
_cell.length_a   1.000
_cell.length_b   1.000
_cell.length_c   1.000
_cell.angle_alpha   90.00
_cell.angle_beta   90.00
_cell.angle_gamma   90.00
#
_symmetry.space_group_name_H-M   'P 1'
#
loop_
_entity.id
_entity.type
_entity.pdbx_description
1 polymer ?
#
loop_
_entity_poly.entity_id
_entity_poly.type
_entity_poly.pdbx_seq_one_letter_code
_entity_poly.pdbx_strand_id
1 'polypeptide(L)' 'GAVTYILKYIEKSGEKIIYSRDLPQFIIGDIMENDIASPIGIEDQKMLLYDDFDLYDDGCYIGKPTPENIKLMPKCN' A
#
# COMPACT_ATOMS: atom_id res chain seq x y z
N GLY A 1 4.51 9.36 -25.31
CA GLY A 1 3.07 9.17 -25.05
C GLY A 1 2.64 10.05 -23.89
N ALA A 2 1.34 10.14 -23.57
CA ALA A 2 0.81 11.00 -22.48
C ALA A 2 1.56 10.83 -21.14
N VAL A 3 2.02 9.61 -20.85
CA VAL A 3 2.88 9.27 -19.68
C VAL A 3 4.18 10.09 -19.65
N THR A 4 4.86 10.25 -20.79
CA THR A 4 6.11 11.02 -20.91
C THR A 4 5.90 12.50 -20.59
N TYR A 5 4.74 13.05 -20.94
CA TYR A 5 4.40 14.44 -20.65
C TYR A 5 4.21 14.63 -19.15
N ILE A 6 3.45 13.74 -18.49
CA ILE A 6 3.21 13.80 -17.03
C ILE A 6 4.54 13.71 -16.26
N LEU A 7 5.41 12.76 -16.62
CA LEU A 7 6.73 12.57 -15.98
C LEU A 7 7.58 13.86 -16.02
N LYS A 8 7.60 14.56 -17.15
CA LYS A 8 8.36 15.81 -17.34
C LYS A 8 7.92 16.95 -16.41
N TYR A 9 6.65 16.98 -15.99
CA TYR A 9 6.17 18.02 -15.07
C TYR A 9 6.46 17.66 -13.61
N ILE A 10 6.40 16.37 -13.26
CA ILE A 10 6.76 15.88 -11.92
C ILE A 10 8.26 16.08 -11.66
N GLU A 11 9.12 15.88 -12.67
CA GLU A 11 10.55 16.20 -12.55
C GLU A 11 10.82 17.70 -12.35
N LYS A 12 9.98 18.58 -12.91
CA LYS A 12 10.12 20.04 -12.79
C LYS A 12 9.74 20.58 -11.41
N SER A 13 8.83 19.92 -10.69
CA SER A 13 8.46 20.28 -9.32
C SER A 13 9.49 19.83 -8.28
N GLY A 14 10.54 19.11 -8.70
CA GLY A 14 11.55 18.54 -7.79
C GLY A 14 11.07 17.25 -7.11
N GLU A 15 9.91 16.74 -7.49
CA GLU A 15 9.36 15.49 -7.01
C GLU A 15 10.05 14.32 -7.70
N LYS A 16 10.50 13.33 -6.93
CA LYS A 16 11.20 12.15 -7.46
C LYS A 16 10.26 10.98 -7.50
N ILE A 17 9.95 10.48 -8.70
CA ILE A 17 9.23 9.21 -8.85
C ILE A 17 10.22 8.08 -8.59
N ILE A 18 10.04 7.38 -7.47
CA ILE A 18 10.80 6.18 -7.15
C ILE A 18 10.08 4.99 -7.81
N TYR A 19 10.61 4.57 -8.96
CA TYR A 19 10.24 3.27 -9.56
C TYR A 19 11.09 2.19 -8.90
N SER A 20 10.61 1.60 -7.81
CA SER A 20 11.18 0.39 -7.26
C SER A 20 10.76 -0.80 -8.12
N ARG A 21 11.54 -1.08 -9.18
CA ARG A 21 11.48 -2.40 -9.84
C ARG A 21 11.63 -3.46 -8.74
N ASP A 22 10.71 -4.42 -8.71
CA ASP A 22 10.68 -5.56 -7.77
C ASP A 22 10.28 -5.28 -6.31
N LEU A 23 9.75 -4.08 -5.97
CA LEU A 23 9.03 -3.96 -4.69
C LEU A 23 7.63 -4.57 -4.89
N PRO A 24 7.25 -5.62 -4.13
CA PRO A 24 5.89 -6.13 -4.21
C PRO A 24 4.94 -4.98 -3.90
N GLN A 25 4.13 -4.62 -4.89
CA GLN A 25 3.24 -3.46 -4.80
C GLN A 25 2.10 -3.73 -3.81
N PHE A 26 1.83 -5.01 -3.54
CA PHE A 26 0.75 -5.47 -2.69
C PHE A 26 1.21 -6.59 -1.75
N ILE A 27 0.67 -6.56 -0.54
CA ILE A 27 0.67 -7.66 0.42
C ILE A 27 -0.74 -8.23 0.52
N ILE A 28 -0.85 -9.50 0.90
CA ILE A 28 -2.12 -10.12 1.28
C ILE A 28 -2.09 -10.29 2.80
N GLY A 29 -3.19 -9.95 3.46
CA GLY A 29 -3.33 -10.10 4.91
C GLY A 29 -4.74 -9.77 5.36
N ASP A 30 -5.04 -10.13 6.60
CA ASP A 30 -6.32 -9.81 7.23
C ASP A 30 -6.27 -8.40 7.82
N ILE A 31 -7.40 -7.70 7.79
CA ILE A 31 -7.57 -6.35 8.33
C ILE A 31 -8.69 -6.35 9.36
N MET A 32 -8.44 -5.73 10.50
CA MET A 32 -9.42 -5.57 11.56
C MET A 32 -10.31 -4.35 11.32
N GLU A 33 -11.58 -4.41 11.73
CA GLU A 33 -12.55 -3.33 11.50
C GLU A 33 -12.10 -1.99 12.11
N ASN A 34 -11.44 -2.03 13.28
CA ASN A 34 -10.92 -0.84 13.95
C ASN A 34 -9.75 -0.16 13.23
N ASP A 35 -9.12 -0.83 12.27
CA ASP A 35 -8.05 -0.27 11.45
C ASP A 35 -8.58 0.40 10.17
N ILE A 36 -9.88 0.28 9.89
CA ILE A 36 -10.55 0.89 8.73
C ILE A 36 -10.97 2.31 9.09
N ALA A 37 -10.41 3.30 8.39
CA ALA A 37 -10.80 4.70 8.54
C ALA A 37 -12.09 5.03 7.78
N SER A 38 -12.24 4.52 6.54
CA SER A 38 -13.43 4.69 5.71
C SER A 38 -13.42 3.73 4.51
N PRO A 39 -14.57 3.26 4.03
CA PRO A 39 -14.68 2.74 2.67
C PRO A 39 -14.37 3.83 1.63
N ILE A 40 -13.81 3.42 0.50
CA ILE A 40 -13.47 4.28 -0.65
C ILE A 40 -13.67 3.53 -1.98
N GLY A 41 -13.74 4.29 -3.08
CA GLY A 41 -13.82 3.72 -4.44
C GLY A 41 -15.25 3.58 -4.97
N ILE A 42 -15.39 2.92 -6.12
CA ILE A 42 -16.70 2.63 -6.71
C ILE A 42 -17.31 1.47 -5.93
N GLU A 43 -18.55 1.63 -5.47
CA GLU A 43 -19.28 0.61 -4.69
C GLU A 43 -18.54 0.14 -3.43
N ASP A 44 -17.75 1.02 -2.80
CA ASP A 44 -17.05 0.74 -1.53
C ASP A 44 -16.13 -0.51 -1.58
N GLN A 45 -15.65 -0.89 -2.78
CA GLN A 45 -14.80 -2.07 -2.97
C GLN A 45 -13.38 -1.93 -2.42
N LYS A 46 -13.01 -0.76 -1.90
CA LYS A 46 -11.70 -0.51 -1.31
C LYS A 46 -11.88 0.10 0.07
N MET A 47 -10.93 -0.15 0.95
CA MET A 47 -10.90 0.42 2.30
C MET A 47 -9.68 1.34 2.44
N LEU A 48 -9.88 2.50 3.05
CA LEU A 48 -8.81 3.36 3.54
C LEU A 48 -8.48 2.91 4.97
N LEU A 49 -7.21 2.66 5.24
CA LEU A 49 -6.72 2.21 6.54
C LEU A 49 -6.02 3.36 7.28
N TYR A 50 -5.99 3.29 8.60
CA TYR A 50 -5.12 4.15 9.40
C TYR A 50 -3.64 3.82 9.16
N ASP A 51 -2.76 4.81 9.28
CA ASP A 51 -1.32 4.63 9.03
C ASP A 51 -0.66 3.61 9.97
N ASP A 52 -1.25 3.43 11.15
CA ASP A 52 -0.79 2.53 12.21
C ASP A 52 -1.64 1.25 12.30
N PHE A 53 -2.28 0.81 11.21
CA PHE A 53 -3.02 -0.46 11.18
C PHE A 53 -2.18 -1.66 11.64
N ASP A 54 -2.82 -2.73 12.09
CA ASP A 54 -2.15 -3.97 12.47
C ASP A 54 -2.10 -4.98 11.31
N LEU A 55 -0.98 -5.68 11.16
CA LEU A 55 -0.80 -6.76 10.20
C LEU A 55 -1.17 -8.11 10.82
N TYR A 56 -2.01 -8.86 10.10
CA TYR A 56 -2.38 -10.24 10.42
C TYR A 56 -2.21 -11.16 9.21
N ASP A 57 -1.74 -12.38 9.45
CA ASP A 57 -1.65 -13.45 8.46
C ASP A 57 -2.36 -14.71 8.99
N ASP A 58 -3.43 -15.14 8.33
CA ASP A 58 -4.30 -16.25 8.75
C ASP A 58 -4.74 -16.12 10.22
N GLY A 59 -5.20 -14.91 10.59
CA GLY A 59 -5.60 -14.55 11.95
C GLY A 59 -4.47 -14.42 12.98
N CYS A 60 -3.20 -14.62 12.59
CA CYS A 60 -2.06 -14.47 13.48
C CYS A 60 -1.50 -13.04 13.45
N TYR A 61 -1.37 -12.41 14.62
CA TYR A 61 -0.82 -11.06 14.73
C TYR A 61 0.68 -11.01 14.39
N ILE A 62 1.04 -10.17 13.43
CA ILE A 62 2.42 -9.97 12.96
C ILE A 62 3.02 -8.68 13.55
N GLY A 63 2.24 -7.61 13.64
CA GLY A 63 2.69 -6.31 14.17
C GLY A 63 2.32 -5.12 13.30
N LYS A 64 2.90 -3.95 13.61
CA LYS A 64 2.74 -2.72 12.82
C LYS A 64 3.41 -2.82 11.44
N PRO A 65 3.02 -2.01 10.43
CA PRO A 65 3.50 -2.06 9.05
C PRO A 65 4.92 -1.47 8.88
N THR A 66 5.88 -2.05 9.60
CA THR A 66 7.30 -1.73 9.44
C THR A 66 7.88 -2.47 8.23
N PRO A 67 9.01 -2.01 7.64
CA PRO A 67 9.66 -2.72 6.54
C PRO A 67 10.05 -4.17 6.87
N GLU A 68 10.30 -4.47 8.14
CA GLU A 68 10.64 -5.82 8.60
C GLU A 68 9.40 -6.71 8.62
N ASN A 69 8.30 -6.24 9.21
CA ASN A 69 7.05 -6.98 9.30
C ASN A 69 6.39 -7.16 7.92
N ILE A 70 6.43 -6.13 7.07
CA ILE A 70 5.92 -6.21 5.70
C ILE A 70 6.61 -7.33 4.91
N LYS A 71 7.91 -7.60 5.14
CA LYS A 71 8.61 -8.71 4.45
C LYS A 71 8.09 -10.09 4.83
N LEU A 72 7.48 -10.24 5.99
CA LEU A 72 6.89 -11.49 6.46
C LEU A 72 5.53 -11.77 5.80
N MET A 73 4.86 -10.72 5.30
CA MET A 73 3.54 -10.85 4.68
C MET A 73 3.59 -11.55 3.32
N PRO A 74 2.59 -12.39 2.98
CA PRO A 74 2.41 -12.93 1.64
C PRO A 74 2.37 -11.83 0.57
N LYS A 75 3.01 -12.08 -0.58
CA LYS A 75 3.13 -11.12 -1.69
C LYS A 75 2.24 -11.51 -2.86
N CYS A 76 1.66 -10.50 -3.52
CA CYS A 76 0.94 -10.66 -4.78
C CYS A 76 1.68 -9.87 -5.87
N ASN A 77 1.97 -10.51 -7.01
CA ASN A 77 2.63 -9.93 -8.17
C ASN A 77 1.68 -9.91 -9.37
#